data_AF-A0A5B7C3L9-F1
#
_entry.id   AF-A0A5B7C3L9-F1
#
_cell.length_a   1.000
_cell.length_b   1.000
_cell.length_c   1.000
_cell.angle_alpha   90.00
_cell.angle_beta   90.00
_cell.angle_gamma   90.00
#
_symmetry.space_group_name_H-M   'P 1'
#
loop_
_entity.id
_entity.type
_entity.pdbx_description
1 polymer ?
#
loop_
_entity_poly.entity_id
_entity_poly.type
_entity_poly.pdbx_seq_one_letter_code
_entity_poly.pdbx_strand_id
1 'polypeptide(L)'
;QPKRGYICRHCHYCRAFILLNLINLFLTSTCIFSIFSCVAGFNSTLRGGNVTHHEYIQVGKGRDVGLNQISLFEAKIANGNGEQTMSRDIYRLGHRFDFFRMLSCYFTTVGFYISFLLTVLTVYVFLYGRLYLVLSGLEEGLSTERAIRDNKPLQVALASQSFVQIGYLMALPMVMEIGLERGFRKAFSDFILMQLQLAPVFFTFSLGTKTHYYGRTLLHGGAQYRATGRGFVVFHAKFADNYRLYSRSHFVKGIELMILLVVYQIFGRSYRGVVAYVLITISIWFMVGTWLFAPFLFNPSGFEWQKIIDDWTDWNKWINNRGGIGVSPEKSWESWWEKEQEHLHHSGMRGIIVEILLSVRFFIYQYGLVYHLNITKDKSFLVYGISWLVIFLTLFVMKAVSVGRRKLSAEFQLVFRLIKGLIFITFISVLITLIAVPHMTFRDIIVCILAFMPTGWGLLLIAQALKPLVYRAGIWGSIRTLARGYEIVMGLLLFTPIAFLAWFPFVSEFQTRMLFNQAFSRGLQISRILGGQRKDRSSSNKE
;
A
#
# COMPACT_ATOMS: atom_id res chain seq x y z
N GLN A 1 -50.93 2.15 2.48
CA GLN A 1 -50.39 0.77 2.52
C GLN A 1 -48.91 0.83 2.91
N PRO A 2 -48.49 0.26 4.06
CA PRO A 2 -47.09 0.23 4.41
C PRO A 2 -46.39 -0.83 3.55
N LYS A 3 -45.62 -0.40 2.55
CA LYS A 3 -44.70 -1.28 1.84
C LYS A 3 -43.61 -1.68 2.84
N ARG A 4 -43.61 -2.95 3.26
CA ARG A 4 -42.49 -3.59 3.97
C ARG A 4 -41.22 -3.34 3.16
N GLY A 5 -40.41 -2.38 3.60
CA GLY A 5 -39.13 -2.05 2.99
C GLY A 5 -38.10 -3.12 3.33
N TYR A 6 -37.80 -3.96 2.35
CA TYR A 6 -36.65 -4.85 2.42
C TYR A 6 -35.39 -4.00 2.59
N ILE A 7 -34.66 -4.20 3.69
CA ILE A 7 -33.23 -3.87 3.77
C ILE A 7 -32.59 -4.43 2.50
N CYS A 8 -31.84 -3.62 1.75
CA CYS A 8 -31.16 -4.06 0.53
C CYS A 8 -30.27 -5.26 0.86
N ARG A 9 -30.76 -6.48 0.57
CA ARG A 9 -30.13 -7.78 0.91
C ARG A 9 -29.08 -8.22 -0.12
N HIS A 10 -28.73 -7.38 -1.10
CA HIS A 10 -28.19 -7.90 -2.35
C HIS A 10 -26.68 -7.80 -2.58
N CYS A 11 -25.90 -7.24 -1.65
CA CYS A 11 -24.44 -7.36 -1.69
C CYS A 11 -23.87 -7.73 -0.31
N HIS A 12 -23.32 -8.94 -0.18
CA HIS A 12 -22.77 -9.44 1.08
C HIS A 12 -21.56 -8.61 1.58
N TYR A 13 -20.83 -7.95 0.67
CA TYR A 13 -19.83 -6.91 1.00
C TYR A 13 -20.39 -5.77 1.83
N CYS A 14 -21.60 -5.32 1.47
CA CYS A 14 -22.24 -4.23 2.16
C CYS A 14 -22.64 -4.62 3.58
N ARG A 15 -22.82 -5.90 3.95
CA ARG A 15 -23.15 -6.23 5.36
C ARG A 15 -21.97 -6.01 6.29
N ALA A 16 -20.77 -6.48 5.94
CA ALA A 16 -19.56 -6.25 6.73
C ALA A 16 -19.12 -4.78 6.68
N PHE A 17 -19.25 -4.14 5.52
CA PHE A 17 -18.96 -2.72 5.34
C PHE A 17 -19.97 -1.82 6.08
N ILE A 18 -21.27 -2.12 6.01
CA ILE A 18 -22.33 -1.35 6.70
C ILE A 18 -22.28 -1.62 8.20
N LEU A 19 -21.95 -2.81 8.70
CA LEU A 19 -21.84 -3.01 10.15
C LEU A 19 -20.54 -2.47 10.77
N LEU A 20 -19.37 -2.62 10.12
CA LEU A 20 -18.11 -2.12 10.71
C LEU A 20 -17.92 -0.63 10.45
N ASN A 21 -18.51 -0.12 9.36
CA ASN A 21 -18.80 1.29 9.32
C ASN A 21 -20.00 1.66 10.16
N LEU A 22 -21.00 0.85 10.53
CA LEU A 22 -22.04 1.36 11.44
C LEU A 22 -21.40 1.85 12.73
N ILE A 23 -20.36 1.25 13.30
CA ILE A 23 -19.65 1.87 14.44
C ILE A 23 -18.82 3.09 14.04
N ASN A 24 -18.06 3.02 12.93
CA ASN A 24 -17.34 4.20 12.44
C ASN A 24 -18.32 5.29 12.03
N LEU A 25 -19.15 5.13 11.01
CA LEU A 25 -20.36 5.90 10.62
C LEU A 25 -21.37 6.22 11.75
N PHE A 26 -21.49 5.50 12.87
CA PHE A 26 -22.29 5.93 14.05
C PHE A 26 -21.52 7.03 14.80
N LEU A 27 -20.19 6.94 14.81
CA LEU A 27 -19.26 7.92 15.36
C LEU A 27 -18.79 8.98 14.33
N THR A 28 -19.04 8.74 13.04
CA THR A 28 -18.47 9.45 11.87
C THR A 28 -19.56 9.99 10.95
N SER A 29 -20.83 9.60 11.05
CA SER A 29 -21.95 10.29 10.36
C SER A 29 -22.04 11.75 10.81
N THR A 30 -21.57 12.05 12.01
CA THR A 30 -21.37 13.41 12.54
C THR A 30 -20.21 14.17 11.88
N CYS A 31 -19.30 13.52 11.16
CA CYS A 31 -18.13 14.15 10.50
C CYS A 31 -18.13 14.08 8.97
N ILE A 32 -19.15 13.50 8.33
CA ILE A 32 -19.09 13.11 6.91
C ILE A 32 -19.44 14.23 5.90
N PHE A 33 -19.98 15.37 6.32
CA PHE A 33 -20.38 16.42 5.38
C PHE A 33 -19.45 17.62 5.37
N SER A 34 -18.39 17.56 4.57
CA SER A 34 -17.44 18.67 4.30
C SER A 34 -16.65 19.16 5.52
N ILE A 35 -15.34 19.38 5.33
CA ILE A 35 -14.48 20.08 6.30
C ILE A 35 -15.16 21.36 6.81
N PHE A 36 -15.89 22.06 5.93
CA PHE A 36 -16.70 23.23 6.27
C PHE A 36 -17.75 22.99 7.37
N SER A 37 -18.56 21.92 7.30
CA SER A 37 -19.58 21.66 8.33
C SER A 37 -18.96 21.14 9.62
N CYS A 38 -17.83 20.44 9.57
CA CYS A 38 -17.10 20.03 10.77
C CYS A 38 -16.48 21.25 11.50
N VAL A 39 -15.84 22.16 10.77
CA VAL A 39 -15.26 23.39 11.35
C VAL A 39 -16.36 24.33 11.87
N ALA A 40 -17.48 24.44 11.17
CA ALA A 40 -18.66 25.14 11.67
C ALA A 40 -19.23 24.47 12.92
N GLY A 41 -19.27 23.13 12.96
CA GLY A 41 -19.66 22.34 14.12
C GLY A 41 -18.78 22.60 15.35
N PHE A 42 -17.45 22.53 15.20
CA PHE A 42 -16.52 22.83 16.29
C PHE A 42 -16.70 24.26 16.81
N ASN A 43 -16.83 25.23 15.92
CA ASN A 43 -17.06 26.62 16.31
C ASN A 43 -18.42 26.82 17.00
N SER A 44 -19.47 26.13 16.56
CA SER A 44 -20.78 26.14 17.23
C SER A 44 -20.66 25.59 18.66
N THR A 45 -20.06 24.41 18.83
CA THR A 45 -19.85 23.79 20.15
C THR A 45 -18.97 24.66 21.05
N LEU A 46 -17.90 25.26 20.52
CA LEU A 46 -17.03 26.18 21.28
C LEU A 46 -17.76 27.42 21.80
N ARG A 47 -18.82 27.86 21.11
CA ARG A 47 -19.69 28.98 21.49
C ARG A 47 -20.89 28.56 22.34
N GLY A 48 -20.95 27.29 22.77
CA GLY A 48 -22.08 26.75 23.55
C GLY A 48 -23.30 26.41 22.71
N GLY A 49 -23.19 26.42 21.38
CA GLY A 49 -24.24 25.97 20.47
C GLY A 49 -24.44 24.45 20.55
N ASN A 50 -25.69 24.03 20.42
CA ASN A 50 -26.07 22.62 20.32
C ASN A 50 -26.50 22.32 18.87
N VAL A 51 -26.04 21.19 18.33
CA VAL A 51 -26.42 20.72 17.01
C VAL A 51 -27.18 19.42 17.20
N THR A 52 -28.49 19.44 16.94
CA THR A 52 -29.32 18.24 17.02
C THR A 52 -29.07 17.37 15.79
N HIS A 53 -28.60 16.15 16.01
CA HIS A 53 -28.49 15.15 14.95
C HIS A 53 -29.81 14.39 14.84
N HIS A 54 -30.57 14.66 13.78
CA HIS A 54 -31.78 13.91 13.47
C HIS A 54 -31.43 12.72 12.57
N GLU A 55 -31.29 11.56 13.19
CA GLU A 55 -30.93 10.33 12.51
C GLU A 55 -32.19 9.66 11.93
N TYR A 56 -32.21 9.47 10.61
CA TYR A 56 -33.27 8.72 9.96
C TYR A 56 -32.85 7.24 9.88
N ILE A 57 -33.48 6.40 10.71
CA ILE A 57 -33.22 4.93 10.78
C ILE A 57 -33.39 4.23 9.41
N GLN A 58 -34.14 4.83 8.48
CA GLN A 58 -34.51 4.17 7.24
C GLN A 58 -34.59 5.12 6.04
N VAL A 59 -33.43 5.53 5.50
CA VAL A 59 -33.35 5.98 4.10
C VAL A 59 -32.17 5.27 3.43
N GLY A 60 -32.50 4.30 2.59
CA GLY A 60 -31.54 3.49 1.83
C GLY A 60 -30.81 4.32 0.77
N LYS A 61 -29.77 5.04 1.18
CA LYS A 61 -28.70 5.53 0.29
C LYS A 61 -27.52 4.55 0.21
N GLY A 62 -27.69 3.33 0.73
CA GLY A 62 -26.73 2.24 0.55
C GLY A 62 -26.71 1.82 -0.91
N ARG A 63 -25.73 2.33 -1.65
CA ARG A 63 -25.34 1.79 -2.96
C ARG A 63 -24.26 0.75 -2.70
N ASP A 64 -24.26 -0.32 -3.48
CA ASP A 64 -23.09 -1.21 -3.52
C ASP A 64 -21.87 -0.32 -3.81
N VAL A 65 -20.79 -0.51 -3.06
CA VAL A 65 -19.51 0.19 -3.30
C VAL A 65 -18.37 -0.81 -3.43
N GLY A 66 -17.53 -0.62 -4.44
CA GLY A 66 -16.33 -1.42 -4.66
C GLY A 66 -15.18 -0.93 -3.78
N LEU A 67 -14.13 -1.74 -3.63
CA LEU A 67 -12.98 -1.40 -2.79
C LEU A 67 -12.37 -0.03 -3.14
N ASN A 68 -12.26 0.31 -4.43
CA ASN A 68 -11.70 1.60 -4.86
C ASN A 68 -12.54 2.80 -4.39
N GLN A 69 -13.86 2.70 -4.43
CA GLN A 69 -14.74 3.77 -3.96
C GLN A 69 -14.65 3.93 -2.44
N ILE A 70 -14.59 2.80 -1.73
CA ILE A 70 -14.41 2.76 -0.29
C ILE A 70 -13.07 3.38 0.10
N SER A 71 -11.96 2.94 -0.50
CA SER A 71 -10.62 3.45 -0.16
C SER A 71 -10.49 4.94 -0.48
N LEU A 72 -11.07 5.42 -1.58
CA LEU A 72 -11.12 6.86 -1.87
C LEU A 72 -11.92 7.65 -0.83
N PHE A 73 -13.00 7.08 -0.32
CA PHE A 73 -13.79 7.69 0.76
C PHE A 73 -13.00 7.72 2.07
N GLU A 74 -12.36 6.62 2.44
CA GLU A 74 -11.51 6.56 3.64
C GLU A 74 -10.30 7.48 3.55
N ALA A 75 -9.68 7.58 2.38
CA ALA A 75 -8.60 8.54 2.11
C ALA A 75 -9.06 9.99 2.33
N LYS A 76 -10.28 10.31 1.90
CA LYS A 76 -10.87 11.64 2.10
C LYS A 76 -11.09 11.96 3.58
N ILE A 77 -11.62 11.00 4.35
CA ILE A 77 -11.82 11.18 5.79
C ILE A 77 -10.48 11.29 6.51
N ALA A 78 -9.51 10.44 6.17
CA ALA A 78 -8.17 10.45 6.76
C ALA A 78 -7.44 11.78 6.50
N ASN A 79 -7.51 12.33 5.27
CA ASN A 79 -6.97 13.66 4.97
C ASN A 79 -7.66 14.75 5.80
N GLY A 80 -9.00 14.72 5.89
CA GLY A 80 -9.76 15.68 6.69
C GLY A 80 -9.35 15.66 8.16
N ASN A 81 -9.15 14.47 8.74
CA ASN A 81 -8.68 14.32 10.11
C ASN A 81 -7.22 14.77 10.28
N GLY A 82 -6.36 14.58 9.29
CA GLY A 82 -4.98 15.11 9.30
C GLY A 82 -4.94 16.64 9.42
N GLU A 83 -5.78 17.33 8.67
CA GLU A 83 -5.92 18.80 8.78
C GLU A 83 -6.55 19.21 10.13
N GLN A 84 -7.49 18.42 10.66
CA GLN A 84 -8.08 18.66 11.98
C GLN A 84 -7.05 18.55 13.11
N THR A 85 -6.14 17.59 13.06
CA THR A 85 -5.05 17.44 14.04
C THR A 85 -4.20 18.71 14.16
N MET A 86 -4.01 19.42 13.04
CA MET A 86 -3.26 20.68 12.99
C MET A 86 -4.12 21.92 13.26
N SER A 87 -5.43 21.75 13.49
CA SER A 87 -6.37 22.86 13.69
C SER A 87 -6.36 23.39 15.12
N ARG A 88 -6.44 24.71 15.24
CA ARG A 88 -6.63 25.42 16.51
C ARG A 88 -7.97 25.10 17.18
N ASP A 89 -8.97 24.69 16.41
CA ASP A 89 -10.31 24.42 16.93
C ASP A 89 -10.34 23.13 17.75
N ILE A 90 -9.68 22.06 17.27
CA ILE A 90 -9.49 20.82 18.03
C ILE A 90 -8.70 21.11 19.32
N TYR A 91 -7.63 21.91 19.23
CA TYR A 91 -6.84 22.29 20.40
C TYR A 91 -7.71 22.99 21.47
N ARG A 92 -8.54 23.96 21.09
CA ARG A 92 -9.44 24.66 22.02
C ARG A 92 -10.53 23.75 22.57
N LEU A 93 -11.10 22.90 21.72
CA LEU A 93 -12.16 21.97 22.09
C LEU A 93 -11.65 20.96 23.12
N GLY A 94 -10.43 20.45 22.93
CA GLY A 94 -9.78 19.55 23.87
C GLY A 94 -9.61 20.14 25.27
N HIS A 95 -9.36 21.44 25.40
CA HIS A 95 -9.25 22.07 26.73
C HIS A 95 -10.60 22.28 27.44
N ARG A 96 -11.72 22.15 26.72
CA ARG A 96 -13.08 22.40 27.24
C ARG A 96 -13.92 21.15 27.40
N PHE A 97 -13.46 20.01 26.87
CA PHE A 97 -14.17 18.75 27.00
C PHE A 97 -13.92 18.10 28.36
N ASP A 98 -14.99 17.58 28.94
CA ASP A 98 -14.92 16.64 30.05
C ASP A 98 -14.35 15.29 29.58
N PHE A 99 -14.04 14.40 30.53
CA PHE A 99 -13.42 13.12 30.21
C PHE A 99 -14.21 12.30 29.19
N PHE A 100 -15.54 12.24 29.29
CA PHE A 100 -16.38 11.44 28.40
C PHE A 100 -16.49 12.03 26.99
N ARG A 101 -16.62 13.36 26.86
CA ARG A 101 -16.61 14.01 25.54
C ARG A 101 -15.22 13.92 24.90
N MET A 102 -14.17 13.99 25.69
CA MET A 102 -12.81 13.77 25.21
C MET A 102 -12.62 12.33 24.69
N LEU A 103 -13.12 11.33 25.42
CA LEU A 103 -13.07 9.93 24.99
C LEU A 103 -13.86 9.71 23.69
N SER A 104 -15.05 10.32 23.59
CA SER A 104 -15.83 10.29 22.35
C SER A 104 -15.08 10.98 21.19
N CYS A 105 -14.50 12.16 21.42
CA CYS A 105 -13.68 12.87 20.45
C CYS A 105 -12.48 12.03 19.99
N TYR A 106 -11.84 11.30 20.91
CA TYR A 106 -10.71 10.43 20.62
C TYR A 106 -11.08 9.34 19.61
N PHE A 107 -12.16 8.58 19.86
CA PHE A 107 -12.56 7.47 19.00
C PHE A 107 -13.22 7.91 17.68
N THR A 108 -13.81 9.10 17.62
CA THR A 108 -14.54 9.63 16.45
C THR A 108 -13.64 10.39 15.47
N THR A 109 -12.58 11.04 15.97
CA THR A 109 -11.76 11.98 15.20
C THR A 109 -10.27 11.66 15.31
N VAL A 110 -9.45 12.64 15.72
CA VAL A 110 -7.99 12.67 15.65
C VAL A 110 -7.33 11.50 16.39
N GLY A 111 -7.80 11.16 17.59
CA GLY A 111 -7.19 10.11 18.43
C GLY A 111 -7.15 8.73 17.76
N PHE A 112 -8.22 8.38 17.05
CA PHE A 112 -8.35 7.14 16.31
C PHE A 112 -7.34 7.04 15.16
N TYR A 113 -7.20 8.10 14.36
CA TYR A 113 -6.23 8.13 13.25
C TYR A 113 -4.78 8.19 13.73
N ILE A 114 -4.49 8.86 14.86
CA ILE A 114 -3.17 8.80 15.50
C ILE A 114 -2.85 7.36 15.93
N SER A 115 -3.80 6.66 16.56
CA SER A 115 -3.62 5.27 16.99
C SER A 115 -3.27 4.35 15.81
N PHE A 116 -3.95 4.52 14.67
CA PHE A 116 -3.66 3.78 13.44
C PHE A 116 -2.28 4.10 12.85
N LEU A 117 -1.91 5.38 12.83
CA LEU A 117 -0.58 5.79 12.39
C LEU A 117 0.50 5.15 13.27
N LEU A 118 0.36 5.24 14.60
CA LEU A 118 1.29 4.63 15.55
C LEU A 118 1.36 3.11 15.37
N THR A 119 0.23 2.43 15.20
CA THR A 119 0.20 0.96 15.01
C THR A 119 1.03 0.51 13.81
N VAL A 120 0.93 1.21 12.68
CA VAL A 120 1.72 0.92 11.48
C VAL A 120 3.18 1.30 11.68
N LEU A 121 3.47 2.46 12.29
CA LEU A 121 4.84 2.88 12.60
C LEU A 121 5.54 1.88 13.52
N THR A 122 4.86 1.32 14.50
CA THR A 122 5.41 0.27 15.38
C THR A 122 5.82 -0.97 14.59
N VAL A 123 5.10 -1.35 13.52
CA VAL A 123 5.56 -2.46 12.64
C VAL A 123 6.88 -2.13 11.98
N TYR A 124 6.98 -0.93 11.41
CA TYR A 124 8.21 -0.49 10.75
C TYR A 124 9.39 -0.44 11.72
N VAL A 125 9.21 0.20 12.88
CA VAL A 125 10.22 0.28 13.92
C VAL A 125 10.60 -1.12 14.42
N PHE A 126 9.63 -2.00 14.61
CA PHE A 126 9.87 -3.37 15.04
C PHE A 126 10.69 -4.16 14.01
N LEU A 127 10.32 -4.16 12.73
CA LEU A 127 11.03 -4.90 11.69
C LEU A 127 12.43 -4.34 11.43
N TYR A 128 12.57 -3.02 11.30
CA TYR A 128 13.87 -2.39 11.12
C TYR A 128 14.76 -2.59 12.35
N GLY A 129 14.20 -2.43 13.55
CA GLY A 129 14.92 -2.69 14.80
C GLY A 129 15.41 -4.13 14.88
N ARG A 130 14.55 -5.11 14.58
CA ARG A 130 14.93 -6.53 14.51
C ARG A 130 16.01 -6.79 13.48
N LEU A 131 15.86 -6.24 12.29
CA LEU A 131 16.85 -6.38 11.24
C LEU A 131 18.22 -5.82 11.70
N TYR A 132 18.27 -4.64 12.30
CA TYR A 132 19.52 -4.06 12.76
C TYR A 132 20.16 -4.84 13.92
N LEU A 133 19.37 -5.49 14.77
CA LEU A 133 19.88 -6.41 15.80
C LEU A 133 20.52 -7.66 15.19
N VAL A 134 19.90 -8.23 14.15
CA VAL A 134 20.46 -9.37 13.40
C VAL A 134 21.77 -8.96 12.71
N LEU A 135 21.74 -7.82 11.99
CA LEU A 135 22.87 -7.36 11.18
C LEU A 135 24.05 -6.89 12.04
N SER A 136 23.84 -6.45 13.27
CA SER A 136 24.93 -6.11 14.20
C SER A 136 25.56 -7.34 14.88
N GLY A 137 24.96 -8.52 14.76
CA GLY A 137 25.36 -9.70 15.55
C GLY A 137 25.00 -9.59 17.03
N LEU A 138 24.37 -8.48 17.45
CA LEU A 138 23.95 -8.26 18.84
C LEU A 138 22.87 -9.26 19.25
N GLU A 139 22.05 -9.75 18.30
CA GLU A 139 21.07 -10.80 18.58
C GLU A 139 21.74 -12.10 19.07
N GLU A 140 22.93 -12.45 18.57
CA GLU A 140 23.70 -13.61 19.07
C GLU A 140 24.20 -13.35 20.50
N GLY A 141 24.73 -12.16 20.79
CA GLY A 141 25.16 -11.78 22.14
C GLY A 141 24.00 -11.75 23.15
N LEU A 142 22.85 -11.18 22.77
CA LEU A 142 21.63 -11.12 23.57
C LEU A 142 20.94 -12.48 23.75
N SER A 143 21.25 -13.46 22.89
CA SER A 143 20.75 -14.84 23.01
C SER A 143 21.45 -15.64 24.11
N THR A 144 22.69 -15.25 24.44
CA THR A 144 23.51 -15.87 25.49
C THR A 144 23.05 -15.42 26.88
N GLU A 145 22.44 -14.25 26.99
CA GLU A 145 22.05 -13.65 28.27
C GLU A 145 20.61 -14.02 28.70
N ARG A 146 20.50 -14.78 29.80
CA ARG A 146 19.25 -15.40 30.28
C ARG A 146 18.18 -14.38 30.71
N ALA A 147 18.59 -13.23 31.24
CA ALA A 147 17.68 -12.17 31.71
C ALA A 147 16.87 -11.51 30.57
N ILE A 148 17.44 -11.45 29.35
CA ILE A 148 16.79 -10.86 28.17
C ILE A 148 16.05 -11.95 27.36
N ARG A 149 16.49 -13.21 27.47
CA ARG A 149 15.86 -14.39 26.85
C ARG A 149 14.39 -14.58 27.24
N ASP A 150 14.08 -14.37 28.52
CA ASP A 150 12.78 -14.70 29.12
C ASP A 150 11.94 -13.46 29.47
N ASN A 151 12.09 -12.35 28.75
CA ASN A 151 11.25 -11.17 28.94
C ASN A 151 9.82 -11.41 28.42
N LYS A 152 9.01 -12.09 29.23
CA LYS A 152 7.58 -12.38 29.01
C LYS A 152 6.77 -11.11 28.68
N PRO A 153 6.95 -9.96 29.36
CA PRO A 153 6.25 -8.71 29.01
C PRO A 153 6.44 -8.28 27.55
N LEU A 154 7.67 -8.35 27.03
CA LEU A 154 7.95 -7.98 25.63
C LEU A 154 7.25 -8.92 24.65
N GLN A 155 7.23 -10.23 24.92
CA GLN A 155 6.54 -11.21 24.08
C GLN A 155 5.02 -10.97 24.07
N VAL A 156 4.43 -10.67 25.23
CA VAL A 156 3.00 -10.39 25.37
C VAL A 156 2.61 -9.10 24.66
N ALA A 157 3.41 -8.03 24.76
CA ALA A 157 3.17 -6.77 24.06
C ALA A 157 3.23 -6.92 22.53
N LEU A 158 4.13 -7.76 22.02
CA LEU A 158 4.23 -8.04 20.58
C LEU A 158 3.10 -8.96 20.07
N ALA A 159 2.66 -9.92 20.90
CA ALA A 159 1.52 -10.77 20.59
C ALA A 159 0.20 -9.99 20.55
N SER A 160 -0.02 -9.08 21.51
CA SER A 160 -1.22 -8.22 21.54
C SER A 160 -1.27 -7.29 20.33
N GLN A 161 -0.13 -6.72 19.92
CA GLN A 161 0.00 -5.94 18.68
C GLN A 161 -0.44 -6.75 17.44
N SER A 162 0.01 -8.01 17.32
CA SER A 162 -0.35 -8.89 16.19
C SER A 162 -1.87 -9.16 16.14
N PHE A 163 -2.50 -9.30 17.30
CA PHE A 163 -3.95 -9.53 17.40
C PHE A 163 -4.77 -8.28 17.02
N VAL A 164 -4.28 -7.09 17.37
CA VAL A 164 -4.86 -5.81 16.92
C VAL A 164 -4.72 -5.64 15.40
N GLN A 165 -3.56 -5.99 14.84
CA GLN A 165 -3.25 -5.81 13.42
C GLN A 165 -4.08 -6.68 12.48
N ILE A 166 -4.39 -7.91 12.88
CA ILE A 166 -5.27 -8.80 12.10
C ILE A 166 -6.74 -8.33 12.14
N GLY A 167 -7.05 -7.30 12.96
CA GLY A 167 -8.37 -6.69 13.03
C GLY A 167 -9.35 -7.42 13.96
N TYR A 168 -8.91 -8.45 14.69
CA TYR A 168 -9.76 -9.18 15.64
C TYR A 168 -10.25 -8.29 16.78
N LEU A 169 -9.35 -7.49 17.38
CA LEU A 169 -9.72 -6.54 18.44
C LEU A 169 -10.62 -5.40 17.92
N MET A 170 -10.45 -5.00 16.65
CA MET A 170 -11.31 -4.00 16.01
C MET A 170 -12.72 -4.56 15.70
N ALA A 171 -12.86 -5.88 15.59
CA ALA A 171 -14.14 -6.54 15.38
C ALA A 171 -14.93 -6.77 16.68
N LEU A 172 -14.29 -6.71 17.86
CA LEU A 172 -14.96 -6.96 19.14
C LEU A 172 -16.11 -5.98 19.43
N PRO A 173 -15.96 -4.65 19.26
CA PRO A 173 -17.08 -3.72 19.49
C PRO A 173 -18.31 -4.07 18.66
N MET A 174 -18.11 -4.51 17.41
CA MET A 174 -19.20 -4.97 16.56
C MET A 174 -19.84 -6.26 17.08
N VAL A 175 -19.04 -7.26 17.44
CA VAL A 175 -19.59 -8.52 17.95
C VAL A 175 -20.43 -8.27 19.21
N MET A 176 -20.01 -7.32 20.05
CA MET A 176 -20.77 -6.89 21.21
C MET A 176 -22.08 -6.18 20.82
N GLU A 177 -22.04 -5.24 19.87
CA GLU A 177 -23.25 -4.55 19.37
C GLU A 177 -24.27 -5.54 18.79
N ILE A 178 -23.85 -6.42 17.86
CA ILE A 178 -24.72 -7.45 17.30
C ILE A 178 -25.23 -8.39 18.40
N GLY A 179 -24.37 -8.72 19.36
CA GLY A 179 -24.70 -9.57 20.50
C GLY A 179 -25.83 -8.98 21.34
N LEU A 180 -25.75 -7.68 21.62
CA LEU A 180 -26.75 -6.93 22.39
C LEU A 180 -28.06 -6.73 21.58
N GLU A 181 -27.98 -6.37 20.31
CA GLU A 181 -29.17 -6.10 19.48
C GLU A 181 -29.91 -7.37 19.05
N ARG A 182 -29.18 -8.44 18.73
CA ARG A 182 -29.71 -9.59 17.97
C ARG A 182 -29.38 -10.94 18.59
N GLY A 183 -28.71 -10.96 19.73
CA GLY A 183 -28.32 -12.16 20.49
C GLY A 183 -26.95 -12.73 20.10
N PHE A 184 -26.23 -13.26 21.09
CA PHE A 184 -24.86 -13.76 20.95
C PHE A 184 -24.69 -14.90 19.94
N ARG A 185 -25.68 -15.82 19.82
CA ARG A 185 -25.61 -16.91 18.83
C ARG A 185 -25.55 -16.37 17.40
N LYS A 186 -26.34 -15.33 17.11
CA LYS A 186 -26.35 -14.70 15.80
C LYS A 186 -25.10 -13.87 15.57
N ALA A 187 -24.63 -13.15 16.60
CA ALA A 187 -23.37 -12.43 16.54
C ALA A 187 -22.17 -13.35 16.23
N PHE A 188 -22.11 -14.53 16.86
CA PHE A 188 -21.07 -15.52 16.60
C PHE A 188 -21.14 -16.09 15.18
N SER A 189 -22.34 -16.43 14.70
CA SER A 189 -22.53 -16.90 13.32
C SER A 189 -22.18 -15.82 12.29
N ASP A 190 -22.60 -14.58 12.52
CA ASP A 190 -22.26 -13.45 11.64
C ASP A 190 -20.76 -13.16 11.67
N PHE A 191 -20.10 -13.28 12.84
CA PHE A 191 -18.65 -13.13 12.97
C PHE A 191 -17.89 -14.18 12.15
N ILE A 192 -18.25 -15.46 12.23
CA ILE A 192 -17.63 -16.52 11.41
C ILE A 192 -17.81 -16.22 9.92
N LEU A 193 -19.02 -15.82 9.51
CA LEU A 193 -19.30 -15.47 8.11
C LEU A 193 -18.45 -14.28 7.65
N MET A 194 -18.22 -13.28 8.50
CA MET A 194 -17.34 -12.16 8.18
C MET A 194 -15.88 -12.59 7.99
N GLN A 195 -15.37 -13.51 8.82
CA GLN A 195 -14.02 -14.05 8.63
C GLN A 195 -13.90 -14.79 7.29
N LEU A 196 -14.89 -15.62 6.96
CA LEU A 196 -14.99 -16.31 5.68
C LEU A 196 -15.19 -15.37 4.49
N GLN A 197 -15.57 -14.12 4.69
CA GLN A 197 -15.68 -13.10 3.63
C GLN A 197 -14.43 -12.22 3.53
N LEU A 198 -13.32 -12.63 4.16
CA LEU A 198 -12.04 -11.93 4.12
C LEU A 198 -12.09 -10.54 4.76
N ALA A 199 -12.94 -10.35 5.77
CA ALA A 199 -13.01 -9.12 6.55
C ALA A 199 -11.65 -8.69 7.14
N PRO A 200 -10.79 -9.59 7.67
CA PRO A 200 -9.43 -9.23 8.11
C PRO A 200 -8.58 -8.60 7.01
N VAL A 201 -8.68 -9.11 5.78
CA VAL A 201 -7.96 -8.58 4.61
C VAL A 201 -8.46 -7.17 4.29
N PHE A 202 -9.78 -6.97 4.31
CA PHE A 202 -10.35 -5.66 4.08
C PHE A 202 -9.93 -4.63 5.14
N PHE A 203 -10.00 -4.96 6.44
CA PHE A 203 -9.65 -4.02 7.50
C PHE A 203 -8.16 -3.72 7.58
N THR A 204 -7.31 -4.72 7.34
CA THR A 204 -5.86 -4.54 7.29
C THR A 204 -5.46 -3.67 6.09
N PHE A 205 -6.16 -3.78 4.96
CA PHE A 205 -6.00 -2.89 3.81
C PHE A 205 -6.48 -1.45 4.11
N SER A 206 -7.67 -1.33 4.70
CA SER A 206 -8.23 -0.04 5.14
C SER A 206 -7.31 0.71 6.11
N LEU A 207 -6.69 0.00 7.04
CA LEU A 207 -5.69 0.54 7.96
C LEU A 207 -4.53 1.22 7.20
N GLY A 208 -4.02 0.56 6.15
CA GLY A 208 -2.97 1.11 5.28
C GLY A 208 -3.39 2.40 4.57
N THR A 209 -4.63 2.42 4.05
CA THR A 209 -5.23 3.61 3.43
C THR A 209 -5.29 4.78 4.42
N LYS A 210 -5.92 4.57 5.57
CA LYS A 210 -6.10 5.61 6.60
C LYS A 210 -4.77 6.17 7.06
N THR A 211 -3.81 5.30 7.39
CA THR A 211 -2.49 5.71 7.85
C THR A 211 -1.69 6.48 6.79
N HIS A 212 -1.71 6.04 5.52
CA HIS A 212 -0.96 6.73 4.46
C HIS A 212 -1.45 8.17 4.25
N TYR A 213 -2.76 8.35 4.08
CA TYR A 213 -3.34 9.66 3.78
C TYR A 213 -3.32 10.59 5.00
N TYR A 214 -3.57 10.06 6.20
CA TYR A 214 -3.43 10.80 7.45
C TYR A 214 -1.98 11.27 7.67
N GLY A 215 -0.99 10.38 7.56
CA GLY A 215 0.42 10.71 7.77
C GLY A 215 0.98 11.67 6.72
N ARG A 216 0.59 11.52 5.45
CA ARG A 216 0.99 12.45 4.37
C ARG A 216 0.48 13.86 4.64
N THR A 217 -0.78 13.98 5.06
CA THR A 217 -1.38 15.28 5.41
C THR A 217 -0.70 15.89 6.64
N LEU A 218 -0.31 15.08 7.62
CA LEU A 218 0.42 15.57 8.80
C LEU A 218 1.82 16.13 8.45
N LEU A 219 2.54 15.49 7.53
CA LEU A 219 3.90 15.89 7.16
C LEU A 219 3.97 17.04 6.15
N HIS A 220 3.06 17.06 5.18
CA HIS A 220 3.12 17.99 4.04
C HIS A 220 1.91 18.91 3.92
N GLY A 221 0.81 18.63 4.64
CA GLY A 221 -0.47 19.28 4.42
C GLY A 221 -1.06 18.97 3.05
N GLY A 222 -2.05 19.77 2.66
CA GLY A 222 -2.55 19.78 1.28
C GLY A 222 -3.57 18.69 1.00
N ALA A 223 -4.61 18.60 1.84
CA ALA A 223 -5.76 17.73 1.60
C ALA A 223 -6.44 18.06 0.25
N GLN A 224 -6.12 17.27 -0.78
CA GLN A 224 -6.78 17.38 -2.08
C GLN A 224 -8.15 16.67 -2.06
N TYR A 225 -9.16 17.32 -2.65
CA TYR A 225 -10.45 16.70 -2.87
C TYR A 225 -10.30 15.51 -3.84
N ARG A 226 -10.66 14.32 -3.38
CA ARG A 226 -10.75 13.12 -4.21
C ARG A 226 -12.21 12.81 -4.45
N ALA A 227 -12.62 12.89 -5.72
CA ALA A 227 -13.97 12.53 -6.11
C ALA A 227 -14.18 11.03 -5.91
N THR A 228 -15.08 10.66 -4.99
CA THR A 228 -15.58 9.30 -4.88
C THR A 228 -16.54 9.09 -6.06
N GLY A 229 -16.04 8.42 -7.11
CA GLY A 229 -16.82 8.17 -8.33
C GLY A 229 -18.15 7.47 -8.02
N ARG A 230 -19.20 7.78 -8.79
CA ARG A 230 -20.54 7.20 -8.65
C ARG A 230 -20.78 6.00 -9.59
N GLY A 231 -19.72 5.30 -9.98
CA GLY A 231 -19.79 4.14 -10.88
C GLY A 231 -20.48 2.93 -10.25
N PHE A 232 -20.92 2.00 -11.10
CA PHE A 232 -21.46 0.71 -10.69
C PHE A 232 -20.34 -0.24 -10.26
N VAL A 233 -20.56 -0.96 -9.15
CA VAL A 233 -19.58 -1.89 -8.56
C VAL A 233 -19.36 -3.16 -9.36
N VAL A 234 -20.26 -3.45 -10.30
CA VAL A 234 -20.25 -4.70 -11.06
C VAL A 234 -19.09 -4.74 -12.08
N PHE A 235 -18.38 -3.63 -12.30
CA PHE A 235 -17.33 -3.57 -13.30
C PHE A 235 -15.94 -3.85 -12.74
N HIS A 236 -15.20 -4.67 -13.48
CA HIS A 236 -13.77 -4.90 -13.30
C HIS A 236 -13.00 -3.58 -13.41
N ALA A 237 -12.23 -3.25 -12.37
CA ALA A 237 -11.27 -2.16 -12.40
C ALA A 237 -9.96 -2.62 -13.04
N LYS A 238 -9.43 -1.86 -14.00
CA LYS A 238 -8.20 -2.22 -14.71
C LYS A 238 -7.00 -2.25 -13.76
N PHE A 239 -6.03 -3.11 -14.03
CA PHE A 239 -4.76 -3.14 -13.30
C PHE A 239 -4.10 -1.76 -13.22
N ALA A 240 -4.07 -0.99 -14.32
CA ALA A 240 -3.48 0.34 -14.35
C ALA A 240 -4.18 1.34 -13.42
N ASP A 241 -5.50 1.23 -13.24
CA ASP A 241 -6.26 2.08 -12.30
C ASP A 241 -5.92 1.71 -10.84
N ASN A 242 -5.93 0.41 -10.52
CA ASN A 242 -5.55 -0.09 -9.19
C ASN A 242 -4.09 0.28 -8.85
N TYR A 243 -3.18 0.13 -9.81
CA TYR A 243 -1.78 0.48 -9.64
C TYR A 243 -1.59 1.96 -9.33
N ARG A 244 -2.24 2.85 -10.10
CA ARG A 244 -2.17 4.30 -9.85
C ARG A 244 -2.74 4.71 -8.49
N LEU A 245 -3.79 4.02 -8.02
CA LEU A 245 -4.45 4.34 -6.76
C LEU A 245 -3.65 3.86 -5.53
N TYR A 246 -2.99 2.70 -5.65
CA TYR A 246 -2.38 2.01 -4.50
C TYR A 246 -0.86 1.93 -4.50
N SER A 247 -0.17 2.37 -5.57
CA SER A 247 1.29 2.31 -5.68
C SER A 247 1.99 2.89 -4.45
N ARG A 248 1.69 4.14 -4.07
CA ARG A 248 2.33 4.82 -2.93
C ARG A 248 1.77 4.45 -1.56
N SER A 249 0.48 4.15 -1.50
CA SER A 249 -0.21 3.90 -0.24
C SER A 249 0.03 2.50 0.29
N HIS A 250 0.10 1.49 -0.59
CA HIS A 250 0.18 0.08 -0.22
C HIS A 250 1.34 -0.64 -0.90
N PHE A 251 1.50 -0.54 -2.22
CA PHE A 251 2.42 -1.45 -2.94
C PHE A 251 3.89 -1.23 -2.60
N VAL A 252 4.36 0.02 -2.67
CA VAL A 252 5.74 0.38 -2.26
C VAL A 252 6.00 -0.07 -0.82
N LYS A 253 5.06 0.22 0.08
CA LYS A 253 5.16 -0.12 1.51
C LYS A 253 5.16 -1.62 1.76
N GLY A 254 4.29 -2.37 1.05
CA GLY A 254 4.20 -3.82 1.14
C GLY A 254 5.45 -4.50 0.61
N ILE A 255 6.01 -4.02 -0.51
CA ILE A 255 7.27 -4.53 -1.07
C ILE A 255 8.44 -4.23 -0.12
N GLU A 256 8.50 -3.04 0.47
CA GLU A 256 9.50 -2.70 1.49
C GLU A 256 9.46 -3.67 2.67
N LEU A 257 8.27 -3.89 3.26
CA LEU A 257 8.09 -4.85 4.36
C LEU A 257 8.39 -6.29 3.95
N MET A 258 8.04 -6.69 2.72
CA MET A 258 8.37 -7.99 2.16
C MET A 258 9.88 -8.20 2.06
N ILE A 259 10.62 -7.20 1.56
CA ILE A 259 12.09 -7.23 1.47
C ILE A 259 12.70 -7.36 2.87
N LEU A 260 12.22 -6.60 3.86
CA LEU A 260 12.68 -6.69 5.24
C LEU A 260 12.45 -8.09 5.83
N LEU A 261 11.28 -8.68 5.61
CA LEU A 261 10.96 -10.03 6.05
C LEU A 261 11.83 -11.10 5.38
N VAL A 262 12.05 -11.00 4.07
CA VAL A 262 12.93 -11.93 3.33
C VAL A 262 14.36 -11.84 3.86
N VAL A 263 14.89 -10.64 4.06
CA VAL A 263 16.23 -10.48 4.63
C VAL A 263 16.31 -11.01 6.05
N TYR A 264 15.31 -10.72 6.87
CA TYR A 264 15.23 -11.27 8.22
C TYR A 264 15.20 -12.80 8.20
N GLN A 265 14.50 -13.44 7.25
CA GLN A 265 14.49 -14.90 7.09
C GLN A 265 15.85 -15.45 6.62
N ILE A 266 16.61 -14.69 5.82
CA ILE A 266 17.94 -15.09 5.35
C ILE A 266 18.98 -15.04 6.47
N PHE A 267 19.00 -13.96 7.27
CA PHE A 267 20.04 -13.72 8.28
C PHE A 267 19.63 -14.08 9.71
N GLY A 268 18.33 -14.12 10.01
CA GLY A 268 17.81 -14.42 11.33
C GLY A 268 18.15 -15.85 11.75
N ARG A 269 18.82 -16.00 12.90
CA ARG A 269 18.95 -17.30 13.55
C ARG A 269 17.66 -17.57 14.31
N SER A 270 17.06 -18.75 14.12
CA SER A 270 15.84 -19.20 14.79
C SER A 270 15.93 -19.08 16.32
N TYR A 271 15.53 -17.93 16.88
CA TYR A 271 15.54 -17.71 18.32
C TYR A 271 14.24 -17.08 18.84
N ARG A 272 13.75 -17.70 19.93
CA ARG A 272 12.66 -17.35 20.88
C ARG A 272 11.25 -17.82 20.55
N GLY A 273 10.70 -18.58 21.52
CA GLY A 273 9.30 -19.01 21.65
C GLY A 273 8.61 -19.27 20.33
N VAL A 274 8.73 -20.49 19.80
CA VAL A 274 8.21 -20.90 18.47
C VAL A 274 6.86 -20.25 18.16
N VAL A 275 5.94 -20.22 19.13
CA VAL A 275 4.61 -19.64 18.97
C VAL A 275 4.60 -18.12 18.79
N ALA A 276 5.24 -17.33 19.66
CA ALA A 276 5.18 -15.87 19.59
C ALA A 276 5.88 -15.34 18.33
N TYR A 277 7.05 -15.90 17.99
CA TYR A 277 7.76 -15.55 16.77
C TYR A 277 6.96 -15.90 15.51
N VAL A 278 6.39 -17.12 15.44
CA VAL A 278 5.56 -17.54 14.31
C VAL A 278 4.32 -16.66 14.17
N LEU A 279 3.65 -16.31 15.27
CA LEU A 279 2.47 -15.43 15.24
C LEU A 279 2.78 -14.03 14.71
N ILE A 280 3.89 -13.43 15.13
CA ILE A 280 4.31 -12.09 14.68
C ILE A 280 4.73 -12.13 13.20
N THR A 281 5.52 -13.13 12.81
CA THR A 281 5.98 -13.24 11.42
C THR A 281 4.81 -13.50 10.48
N ILE A 282 3.86 -14.38 10.85
CA ILE A 282 2.64 -14.63 10.08
C ILE A 282 1.76 -13.38 10.01
N SER A 283 1.61 -12.61 11.09
CA SER A 283 0.76 -11.41 11.08
C SER A 283 1.31 -10.33 10.14
N ILE A 284 2.63 -10.15 10.10
CA ILE A 284 3.28 -9.19 9.19
C ILE A 284 3.21 -9.69 7.74
N TRP A 285 3.46 -10.99 7.49
CA TRP A 285 3.26 -11.58 6.16
C TRP A 285 1.82 -11.45 5.68
N PHE A 286 0.84 -11.63 6.57
CA PHE A 286 -0.57 -11.41 6.28
C PHE A 286 -0.85 -9.96 5.89
N MET A 287 -0.28 -8.99 6.61
CA MET A 287 -0.39 -7.57 6.26
C MET A 287 0.25 -7.27 4.90
N VAL A 288 1.44 -7.81 4.61
CA VAL A 288 2.11 -7.68 3.30
C VAL A 288 1.25 -8.24 2.18
N GLY A 289 0.80 -9.49 2.30
CA GLY A 289 -0.06 -10.13 1.30
C GLY A 289 -1.35 -9.34 1.08
N THR A 290 -1.95 -8.84 2.16
CA THR A 290 -3.14 -7.99 2.09
C THR A 290 -2.87 -6.68 1.33
N TRP A 291 -1.81 -5.94 1.66
CA TRP A 291 -1.50 -4.67 1.00
C TRP A 291 -1.16 -4.83 -0.48
N LEU A 292 -0.54 -5.95 -0.88
CA LEU A 292 -0.19 -6.21 -2.28
C LEU A 292 -1.38 -6.72 -3.10
N PHE A 293 -2.22 -7.61 -2.54
CA PHE A 293 -3.18 -8.38 -3.34
C PHE A 293 -4.66 -8.07 -3.08
N ALA A 294 -5.02 -7.37 -1.99
CA ALA A 294 -6.41 -7.01 -1.72
C ALA A 294 -7.11 -6.27 -2.87
N PRO A 295 -6.47 -5.30 -3.58
CA PRO A 295 -7.11 -4.63 -4.71
C PRO A 295 -7.59 -5.56 -5.81
N PHE A 296 -6.90 -6.68 -6.03
CA PHE A 296 -7.23 -7.65 -7.08
C PHE A 296 -8.20 -8.71 -6.57
N LEU A 297 -8.05 -9.12 -5.32
CA LEU A 297 -8.95 -10.06 -4.65
C LEU A 297 -10.38 -9.52 -4.53
N PHE A 298 -10.51 -8.23 -4.24
CA PHE A 298 -11.79 -7.52 -4.13
C PHE A 298 -12.29 -6.95 -5.48
N ASN A 299 -11.60 -7.24 -6.59
CA ASN A 299 -11.96 -6.76 -7.92
C ASN A 299 -12.85 -7.78 -8.65
N PRO A 300 -14.07 -7.43 -9.10
CA PRO A 300 -14.88 -8.31 -9.94
C PRO A 300 -14.10 -8.79 -11.18
N SER A 301 -14.18 -10.09 -11.51
CA SER A 301 -13.39 -10.71 -12.58
C SER A 301 -11.87 -10.50 -12.46
N GLY A 302 -11.36 -10.30 -11.24
CA GLY A 302 -9.94 -9.98 -10.97
C GLY A 302 -8.95 -11.08 -11.39
N PHE A 303 -9.41 -12.34 -11.50
CA PHE A 303 -8.59 -13.48 -11.94
C PHE A 303 -9.10 -14.11 -13.25
N GLU A 304 -9.82 -13.35 -14.07
CA GLU A 304 -10.26 -13.82 -15.39
C GLU A 304 -9.15 -13.63 -16.44
N TRP A 305 -8.65 -14.72 -17.03
CA TRP A 305 -7.49 -14.70 -17.93
C TRP A 305 -7.58 -13.66 -19.05
N GLN A 306 -8.74 -13.56 -19.72
CA GLN A 306 -8.96 -12.59 -20.80
C GLN A 306 -8.82 -11.14 -20.31
N LYS A 307 -9.31 -10.84 -19.10
CA LYS A 307 -9.20 -9.51 -18.50
C LYS A 307 -7.77 -9.18 -18.09
N ILE A 308 -7.03 -10.16 -17.59
CA ILE A 308 -5.62 -10.00 -17.25
C ILE A 308 -4.77 -9.69 -18.48
N ILE A 309 -5.03 -10.33 -19.62
CA ILE A 309 -4.34 -10.00 -20.88
C ILE A 309 -4.66 -8.55 -21.29
N ASP A 310 -5.93 -8.16 -21.28
CA ASP A 310 -6.35 -6.79 -21.62
C ASP A 310 -5.66 -5.78 -20.68
N ASP A 311 -5.62 -6.05 -19.38
CA ASP A 311 -4.97 -5.24 -18.35
C ASP A 311 -3.45 -5.12 -18.57
N TRP A 312 -2.78 -6.19 -18.98
CA TRP A 312 -1.35 -6.17 -19.33
C TRP A 312 -1.09 -5.20 -20.48
N THR A 313 -1.93 -5.25 -21.52
CA THR A 313 -1.77 -4.36 -22.68
C THR A 313 -2.05 -2.90 -22.32
N ASP A 314 -3.07 -2.63 -21.50
CA ASP A 314 -3.43 -1.28 -21.03
C ASP A 314 -2.32 -0.68 -20.13
N TRP A 315 -1.83 -1.46 -19.17
CA TRP A 315 -0.73 -1.04 -18.29
C TRP A 315 0.57 -0.82 -19.06
N ASN A 316 0.92 -1.72 -19.99
CA ASN A 316 2.10 -1.53 -20.85
C ASN A 316 1.97 -0.29 -21.74
N LYS A 317 0.77 0.01 -22.24
CA LYS A 317 0.54 1.25 -22.99
C LYS A 317 0.73 2.46 -22.09
N TRP A 318 0.13 2.46 -20.90
CA TRP A 318 0.21 3.56 -19.94
C TRP A 318 1.64 3.84 -19.45
N ILE A 319 2.40 2.80 -19.07
CA ILE A 319 3.78 2.95 -18.61
C ILE A 319 4.69 3.45 -19.74
N ASN A 320 4.38 3.07 -20.99
CA ASN A 320 5.20 3.43 -22.13
C ASN A 320 4.89 4.80 -22.74
N ASN A 321 3.66 5.29 -22.56
CA ASN A 321 3.22 6.54 -23.15
C ASN A 321 3.97 7.74 -22.56
N ARG A 322 4.48 8.61 -23.43
CA ARG A 322 5.08 9.88 -23.02
C ARG A 322 3.97 10.85 -22.61
N GLY A 323 4.20 11.55 -21.51
CA GLY A 323 3.35 12.63 -21.07
C GLY A 323 3.65 13.91 -21.83
N GLY A 324 2.92 14.96 -21.47
CA GLY A 324 3.04 16.29 -22.01
C GLY A 324 2.12 17.24 -21.25
N ILE A 325 2.23 18.53 -21.51
CA ILE A 325 1.36 19.53 -20.89
C ILE A 325 -0.10 19.21 -21.27
N GLY A 326 -0.97 19.04 -20.27
CA GLY A 326 -2.39 18.73 -20.46
C GLY A 326 -2.74 17.24 -20.69
N VAL A 327 -1.78 16.32 -20.67
CA VAL A 327 -2.09 14.88 -20.75
C VAL A 327 -2.61 14.38 -19.40
N SER A 328 -3.77 13.71 -19.41
CA SER A 328 -4.35 13.15 -18.18
C SER A 328 -3.45 12.08 -17.56
N PRO A 329 -3.31 12.05 -16.21
CA PRO A 329 -2.67 10.97 -15.45
C PRO A 329 -3.13 9.55 -15.80
N GLU A 330 -4.37 9.40 -16.28
CA GLU A 330 -4.88 8.08 -16.67
C GLU A 330 -4.27 7.55 -17.97
N LYS A 331 -3.76 8.44 -18.83
CA LYS A 331 -3.25 8.07 -20.16
C LYS A 331 -1.73 7.94 -20.20
N SER A 332 -1.01 8.55 -19.27
CA SER A 332 0.45 8.48 -19.22
C SER A 332 0.99 8.36 -17.81
N TRP A 333 1.94 7.45 -17.63
CA TRP A 333 2.71 7.30 -16.40
C TRP A 333 3.47 8.57 -16.01
N GLU A 334 3.99 9.33 -16.98
CA GLU A 334 4.72 10.56 -16.70
C GLU A 334 3.85 11.60 -16.00
N SER A 335 2.66 11.87 -16.54
CA SER A 335 1.71 12.81 -15.94
C SER A 335 1.24 12.34 -14.56
N TRP A 336 1.05 11.03 -14.37
CA TRP A 336 0.70 10.48 -13.07
C TRP A 336 1.84 10.62 -12.06
N TRP A 337 3.08 10.32 -12.48
CA TRP A 337 4.27 10.41 -11.63
C TRP A 337 4.52 11.83 -11.11
N GLU A 338 4.39 12.82 -12.00
CA GLU A 338 4.53 14.24 -11.64
C GLU A 338 3.41 14.69 -10.70
N LYS A 339 2.16 14.27 -10.95
CA LYS A 339 1.02 14.57 -10.07
C LYS A 339 1.17 13.94 -8.69
N GLU A 340 1.66 12.70 -8.61
CA GLU A 340 1.80 12.01 -7.33
C GLU A 340 2.77 12.73 -6.38
N GLN A 341 3.78 13.41 -6.91
CA GLN A 341 4.79 14.17 -6.18
C GLN A 341 4.41 15.64 -5.92
N GLU A 342 3.24 16.09 -6.37
CA GLU A 342 2.83 17.50 -6.26
C GLU A 342 2.89 18.03 -4.82
N HIS A 343 2.53 17.19 -3.85
CA HIS A 343 2.58 17.51 -2.42
C HIS A 343 3.98 17.93 -1.91
N LEU A 344 5.06 17.43 -2.53
CA LEU A 344 6.42 17.77 -2.12
C LEU A 344 6.79 19.22 -2.50
N HIS A 345 6.15 19.80 -3.53
CA HIS A 345 6.37 21.20 -3.91
C HIS A 345 5.84 22.18 -2.88
N HIS A 346 4.73 21.82 -2.23
CA HIS A 346 4.09 22.65 -1.21
C HIS A 346 4.57 22.30 0.22
N SER A 347 5.47 21.32 0.35
CA SER A 347 6.00 20.90 1.64
C SER A 347 6.93 21.96 2.22
N GLY A 348 6.75 22.27 3.51
CA GLY A 348 7.70 23.10 4.25
C GLY A 348 9.06 22.40 4.45
N MET A 349 10.07 23.18 4.85
CA MET A 349 11.44 22.70 5.07
C MET A 349 11.51 21.52 6.06
N ARG A 350 10.69 21.54 7.11
CA ARG A 350 10.61 20.43 8.09
C ARG A 350 10.15 19.13 7.44
N GLY A 351 9.15 19.17 6.56
CA GLY A 351 8.67 17.99 5.84
C GLY A 351 9.74 17.40 4.92
N ILE A 352 10.49 18.26 4.22
CA ILE A 352 11.61 17.82 3.36
C ILE A 352 12.73 17.18 4.19
N ILE A 353 13.09 17.76 5.34
CA ILE A 353 14.09 17.18 6.24
C ILE A 353 13.64 15.81 6.75
N VAL A 354 12.37 15.66 7.12
CA VAL A 354 11.81 14.37 7.56
C VAL A 354 11.85 13.33 6.44
N GLU A 355 11.52 13.69 5.19
CA GLU A 355 11.62 12.78 4.03
C GLU A 355 13.06 12.30 3.78
N ILE A 356 14.04 13.20 3.89
CA ILE A 356 15.45 12.85 3.77
C ILE A 356 15.86 11.92 4.91
N LEU A 357 15.53 12.27 6.16
CA LEU A 357 15.86 11.48 7.35
C LEU A 357 15.24 10.08 7.25
N LEU A 358 13.98 9.98 6.85
CA LEU A 358 13.31 8.71 6.61
C LEU A 358 14.02 7.90 5.52
N SER A 359 14.52 8.55 4.46
CA SER A 359 15.24 7.88 3.37
C SER A 359 16.64 7.38 3.77
N VAL A 360 17.27 7.97 4.80
CA VAL A 360 18.58 7.52 5.32
C VAL A 360 18.57 6.05 5.73
N ARG A 361 17.43 5.52 6.18
CA ARG A 361 17.28 4.12 6.61
C ARG A 361 17.71 3.11 5.54
N PHE A 362 17.52 3.41 4.26
CA PHE A 362 17.89 2.53 3.16
C PHE A 362 19.41 2.40 2.99
N PHE A 363 20.16 3.43 3.34
CA PHE A 363 21.62 3.43 3.29
C PHE A 363 22.23 2.66 4.47
N ILE A 364 21.66 2.84 5.67
CA ILE A 364 22.01 2.06 6.87
C ILE A 364 21.72 0.56 6.62
N TYR A 365 20.56 0.27 6.03
CA TYR A 365 20.18 -1.08 5.63
C TYR A 365 21.20 -1.74 4.69
N GLN A 366 21.65 -1.02 3.65
CA GLN A 366 22.68 -1.52 2.73
C GLN A 366 24.00 -1.75 3.42
N TYR A 367 24.43 -0.81 4.27
CA TYR A 367 25.66 -0.95 5.03
C TYR A 367 25.67 -2.26 5.85
N GLY A 368 24.58 -2.53 6.57
CA GLY A 368 24.43 -3.77 7.33
C GLY A 368 24.49 -5.03 6.46
N LEU A 369 23.89 -5.01 5.27
CA LEU A 369 23.95 -6.14 4.34
C LEU A 369 25.33 -6.35 3.74
N VAL A 370 26.00 -5.28 3.30
CA VAL A 370 27.34 -5.34 2.72
C VAL A 370 28.36 -5.83 3.74
N TYR A 371 28.19 -5.50 5.02
CA TYR A 371 29.04 -5.97 6.11
C TYR A 371 28.99 -7.51 6.31
N HIS A 372 27.88 -8.15 5.94
CA HIS A 372 27.70 -9.60 6.01
C HIS A 372 28.05 -10.34 4.72
N LEU A 373 28.46 -9.64 3.65
CA LEU A 373 28.93 -10.28 2.43
C LEU A 373 30.35 -10.84 2.65
N ASN A 374 30.57 -12.10 2.26
CA ASN A 374 31.86 -12.79 2.41
C ASN A 374 32.90 -12.43 1.32
N ILE A 375 32.76 -11.29 0.66
CA ILE A 375 33.58 -10.92 -0.52
C ILE A 375 34.99 -10.46 -0.13
N THR A 376 35.15 -9.78 1.02
CA THR A 376 36.44 -9.26 1.48
C THR A 376 36.70 -9.66 2.93
N LYS A 377 37.94 -10.07 3.23
CA LYS A 377 38.37 -10.39 4.60
C LYS A 377 38.31 -9.17 5.52
N ASP A 378 38.53 -7.97 4.97
CA ASP A 378 38.41 -6.70 5.68
C ASP A 378 37.00 -6.14 5.57
N LYS A 379 36.33 -5.98 6.71
CA LYS A 379 34.99 -5.40 6.83
C LYS A 379 35.05 -3.90 7.09
N SER A 380 35.67 -3.15 6.20
CA SER A 380 35.91 -1.71 6.36
C SER A 380 34.83 -0.85 5.71
N PHE A 381 34.69 0.39 6.17
CA PHE A 381 33.86 1.41 5.53
C PHE A 381 34.21 1.64 4.04
N LEU A 382 35.45 1.31 3.66
CA LEU A 382 35.95 1.39 2.29
C LEU A 382 35.19 0.44 1.36
N VAL A 383 34.88 -0.79 1.80
CA VAL A 383 34.09 -1.77 1.04
C VAL A 383 32.68 -1.25 0.76
N TYR A 384 32.07 -0.59 1.76
CA TYR A 384 30.80 0.09 1.57
C TYR A 384 30.91 1.23 0.53
N GLY A 385 31.95 2.06 0.60
CA GLY A 385 32.22 3.09 -0.40
C GLY A 385 32.41 2.54 -1.82
N ILE A 386 33.12 1.43 -1.98
CA ILE A 386 33.29 0.75 -3.28
C ILE A 386 31.95 0.23 -3.80
N SER A 387 31.06 -0.27 -2.94
CA SER A 387 29.75 -0.76 -3.35
C SER A 387 28.92 0.32 -4.08
N TRP A 388 29.14 1.61 -3.79
CA TRP A 388 28.46 2.69 -4.49
C TRP A 388 28.90 2.85 -5.95
N LEU A 389 30.10 2.41 -6.32
CA LEU A 389 30.53 2.37 -7.73
C LEU A 389 29.58 1.50 -8.57
N VAL A 390 29.03 0.42 -7.99
CA VAL A 390 28.02 -0.44 -8.65
C VAL A 390 26.73 0.34 -8.91
N ILE A 391 26.31 1.17 -7.97
CA ILE A 391 25.12 2.02 -8.13
C ILE A 391 25.35 3.05 -9.23
N PHE A 392 26.49 3.76 -9.21
CA PHE A 392 26.83 4.74 -10.22
C PHE A 392 26.96 4.12 -11.62
N LEU A 393 27.60 2.95 -11.73
CA LEU A 393 27.71 2.20 -12.98
C LEU A 393 26.32 1.82 -13.51
N THR A 394 25.45 1.32 -12.64
CA THR A 394 24.09 0.93 -13.02
C THR A 394 23.26 2.12 -13.49
N LEU A 395 23.36 3.27 -12.80
CA LEU A 395 22.74 4.53 -13.21
C LEU A 395 23.30 5.04 -14.54
N PHE A 396 24.60 4.91 -14.76
CA PHE A 396 25.27 5.29 -16.02
C PHE A 396 24.77 4.44 -17.19
N VAL A 397 24.74 3.10 -17.02
CA VAL A 397 24.23 2.16 -18.04
C VAL A 397 22.76 2.46 -18.36
N MET A 398 21.91 2.65 -17.35
CA MET A 398 20.49 2.99 -17.58
C MET A 398 20.34 4.32 -18.33
N LYS A 399 21.15 5.33 -18.01
CA LYS A 399 21.16 6.61 -18.73
C LYS A 399 21.60 6.42 -20.18
N ALA A 400 22.67 5.68 -20.42
CA ALA A 400 23.18 5.39 -21.76
C ALA A 400 22.12 4.68 -22.63
N VAL A 401 21.46 3.66 -22.09
CA VAL A 401 20.38 2.93 -22.79
C VAL A 401 19.19 3.85 -23.08
N SER A 402 18.81 4.72 -22.14
CA SER A 402 17.67 5.64 -22.30
C SER A 402 17.93 6.70 -23.35
N VAL A 403 19.12 7.31 -23.34
CA VAL A 403 19.53 8.30 -24.35
C VAL A 403 19.69 7.64 -25.71
N GLY A 404 20.32 6.45 -25.77
CA GLY A 404 20.45 5.64 -26.98
C GLY A 404 19.08 5.29 -27.56
N ARG A 405 18.10 4.94 -26.73
CA ARG A 405 16.71 4.70 -27.18
C ARG A 405 16.12 5.94 -27.83
N ARG A 406 16.36 7.14 -27.28
CA ARG A 406 15.76 8.37 -27.80
C ARG A 406 16.39 8.82 -29.12
N LYS A 407 17.71 8.72 -29.26
CA LYS A 407 18.43 9.19 -30.45
C LYS A 407 18.47 8.14 -31.56
N LEU A 408 18.73 6.88 -31.23
CA LEU A 408 19.05 5.85 -32.22
C LEU A 408 17.86 4.94 -32.58
N SER A 409 16.81 4.85 -31.75
CA SER A 409 15.71 3.91 -32.07
C SER A 409 14.79 4.36 -33.20
N ALA A 410 14.78 5.65 -33.54
CA ALA A 410 13.96 6.18 -34.63
C ALA A 410 14.65 5.97 -36.00
N GLU A 411 15.96 6.14 -36.06
CA GLU A 411 16.72 6.09 -37.33
C GLU A 411 17.42 4.74 -37.55
N PHE A 412 17.88 4.05 -36.50
CA PHE A 412 18.68 2.81 -36.63
C PHE A 412 18.23 1.71 -35.65
N GLN A 413 17.09 1.08 -35.93
CA GLN A 413 16.53 0.03 -35.08
C GLN A 413 17.47 -1.17 -34.87
N LEU A 414 18.24 -1.56 -35.91
CA LEU A 414 19.12 -2.73 -35.85
C LEU A 414 20.38 -2.46 -35.02
N VAL A 415 21.00 -1.29 -35.21
CA VAL A 415 22.13 -0.82 -34.38
C VAL A 415 21.72 -0.72 -32.92
N PHE A 416 20.52 -0.22 -32.63
CA PHE A 416 20.03 -0.14 -31.26
C PHE A 416 19.77 -1.53 -30.63
N ARG A 417 19.32 -2.53 -31.40
CA ARG A 417 19.22 -3.93 -30.92
C ARG A 417 20.60 -4.53 -30.66
N LEU A 418 21.57 -4.30 -31.53
CA LEU A 418 22.97 -4.72 -31.33
C LEU A 418 23.56 -4.10 -30.07
N ILE A 419 23.40 -2.79 -29.86
CA ILE A 419 23.86 -2.09 -28.65
C ILE A 419 23.24 -2.70 -27.40
N LYS A 420 21.93 -3.02 -27.42
CA LYS A 420 21.29 -3.71 -26.28
C LYS A 420 21.89 -5.10 -26.05
N GLY A 421 22.11 -5.87 -27.11
CA GLY A 421 22.74 -7.18 -27.02
C GLY A 421 24.15 -7.08 -26.44
N LEU A 422 24.93 -6.10 -26.87
CA LEU A 422 26.30 -5.88 -26.40
C LEU A 422 26.31 -5.45 -24.93
N ILE A 423 25.43 -4.53 -24.53
CA ILE A 423 25.25 -4.16 -23.12
C ILE A 423 24.86 -5.38 -22.28
N PHE A 424 23.96 -6.23 -22.76
CA PHE A 424 23.57 -7.46 -22.08
C PHE A 424 24.75 -8.43 -21.94
N ILE A 425 25.52 -8.65 -23.00
CA ILE A 425 26.73 -9.49 -22.96
C ILE A 425 27.75 -8.93 -21.96
N THR A 426 28.00 -7.62 -21.97
CA THR A 426 28.92 -6.99 -21.00
C THR A 426 28.43 -7.10 -19.56
N PHE A 427 27.12 -7.02 -19.34
CA PHE A 427 26.54 -7.23 -18.01
C PHE A 427 26.71 -8.68 -17.54
N ILE A 428 26.45 -9.64 -18.42
CA ILE A 428 26.65 -11.07 -18.13
C ILE A 428 28.13 -11.37 -17.90
N SER A 429 29.05 -10.81 -18.68
CA SER A 429 30.48 -11.01 -18.47
C SER A 429 30.94 -10.43 -17.13
N VAL A 430 30.48 -9.23 -16.77
CA VAL A 430 30.76 -8.62 -15.45
C VAL A 430 30.21 -9.48 -14.32
N LEU A 431 28.97 -9.99 -14.46
CA LEU A 431 28.37 -10.88 -13.48
C LEU A 431 29.16 -12.18 -13.33
N ILE A 432 29.58 -12.80 -14.43
CA ILE A 432 30.40 -14.02 -14.43
C ILE A 432 31.75 -13.74 -13.76
N THR A 433 32.42 -12.63 -14.06
CA THR A 433 33.68 -12.27 -13.39
C THR A 433 33.49 -12.01 -11.89
N LEU A 434 32.38 -11.37 -11.50
CA LEU A 434 32.04 -11.15 -10.09
C LEU A 434 31.66 -12.43 -9.36
N ILE A 435 31.24 -13.49 -10.05
CA ILE A 435 30.98 -14.80 -9.44
C ILE A 435 32.29 -15.61 -9.37
N ALA A 436 33.06 -15.61 -10.45
CA ALA A 436 34.25 -16.45 -10.61
C ALA A 436 35.45 -15.98 -9.79
N VAL A 437 35.67 -14.67 -9.65
CA VAL A 437 36.83 -14.13 -8.92
C VAL A 437 36.68 -14.24 -7.40
N PRO A 438 35.53 -13.86 -6.79
CA PRO A 438 35.33 -13.93 -5.34
C PRO A 438 34.72 -15.25 -4.85
N HIS A 439 34.45 -16.22 -5.74
CA HIS A 439 33.68 -17.43 -5.46
C HIS A 439 32.32 -17.14 -4.79
N MET A 440 31.56 -16.18 -5.33
CA MET A 440 30.29 -15.77 -4.74
C MET A 440 29.25 -16.89 -4.77
N THR A 441 28.57 -17.12 -3.64
CA THR A 441 27.47 -18.08 -3.57
C THR A 441 26.18 -17.48 -4.14
N PHE A 442 25.22 -18.33 -4.52
CA PHE A 442 23.89 -17.87 -4.96
C PHE A 442 23.19 -16.98 -3.91
N ARG A 443 23.42 -17.24 -2.63
CA ARG A 443 22.92 -16.42 -1.51
C ARG A 443 23.49 -15.01 -1.56
N ASP A 444 24.77 -14.85 -1.86
CA ASP A 444 25.43 -13.54 -1.92
C ASP A 444 24.88 -12.69 -3.07
N ILE A 445 24.55 -13.31 -4.21
CA ILE A 445 23.90 -12.63 -5.35
C ILE A 445 22.53 -12.06 -4.95
N ILE A 446 21.71 -12.86 -4.25
CA ILE A 446 20.41 -12.41 -3.75
C ILE A 446 20.59 -11.26 -2.76
N VAL A 447 21.53 -11.38 -1.82
CA VAL A 447 21.82 -10.32 -0.84
C VAL A 447 22.26 -9.03 -1.53
N CYS A 448 23.08 -9.10 -2.58
CA CYS A 448 23.46 -7.93 -3.38
C CYS A 448 22.23 -7.25 -4.00
N ILE A 449 21.33 -8.00 -4.65
CA ILE A 449 20.10 -7.44 -5.23
C ILE A 449 19.25 -6.77 -4.14
N LEU A 450 19.08 -7.46 -3.01
CA LEU A 450 18.32 -6.95 -1.87
C LEU A 450 18.98 -5.75 -1.21
N ALA A 451 20.31 -5.59 -1.28
CA ALA A 451 21.02 -4.43 -0.78
C ALA A 451 20.91 -3.22 -1.70
N PHE A 452 21.07 -3.41 -3.02
CA PHE A 452 21.12 -2.30 -3.99
C PHE A 452 19.74 -1.80 -4.45
N MET A 453 18.71 -2.64 -4.46
CA MET A 453 17.37 -2.21 -4.87
C MET A 453 16.77 -1.16 -3.91
N PRO A 454 16.76 -1.35 -2.57
CA PRO A 454 16.25 -0.35 -1.65
C PRO A 454 17.09 0.94 -1.62
N THR A 455 18.39 0.88 -1.91
CA THR A 455 19.24 2.08 -1.89
C THR A 455 19.03 2.96 -3.10
N GLY A 456 18.87 2.37 -4.29
CA GLY A 456 18.48 3.12 -5.46
C GLY A 456 17.09 3.75 -5.30
N TRP A 457 16.18 3.10 -4.57
CA TRP A 457 14.90 3.70 -4.18
C TRP A 457 15.09 4.86 -3.19
N GLY A 458 15.94 4.71 -2.16
CA GLY A 458 16.29 5.80 -1.24
C GLY A 458 16.90 7.02 -1.93
N LEU A 459 17.79 6.81 -2.90
CA LEU A 459 18.33 7.88 -3.75
C LEU A 459 17.24 8.58 -4.55
N LEU A 460 16.27 7.83 -5.08
CA LEU A 460 15.13 8.37 -5.80
C LEU A 460 14.25 9.22 -4.89
N LEU A 461 13.97 8.79 -3.65
CA LEU A 461 13.18 9.56 -2.68
C LEU A 461 13.87 10.88 -2.31
N ILE A 462 15.18 10.85 -2.04
CA ILE A 462 15.97 12.07 -1.77
C ILE A 462 15.93 13.01 -2.98
N ALA A 463 16.09 12.46 -4.19
CA ALA A 463 16.04 13.26 -5.41
C ALA A 463 14.66 13.89 -5.66
N GLN A 464 13.57 13.20 -5.28
CA GLN A 464 12.20 13.75 -5.33
C GLN A 464 12.01 14.87 -4.31
N ALA A 465 12.48 14.68 -3.07
CA ALA A 465 12.40 15.69 -2.01
C ALA A 465 13.21 16.96 -2.37
N LEU A 466 14.34 16.80 -3.06
CA LEU A 466 15.21 17.90 -3.50
C LEU A 466 14.98 18.34 -4.96
N LYS A 467 13.78 18.09 -5.52
CA LYS A 467 13.46 18.34 -6.93
C LYS A 467 13.94 19.70 -7.48
N PRO A 468 13.76 20.85 -6.79
CA PRO A 468 14.23 22.15 -7.31
C PRO A 468 15.75 22.24 -7.54
N LEU A 469 16.54 21.56 -6.70
CA LEU A 469 18.01 21.51 -6.85
C LEU A 469 18.40 20.56 -7.98
N VAL A 470 17.70 19.43 -8.07
CA VAL A 470 18.00 18.41 -9.06
C VAL A 470 17.62 18.83 -10.49
N TYR A 471 16.56 19.63 -10.61
CA TYR A 471 16.18 20.26 -11.87
C TYR A 471 17.26 21.25 -12.34
N ARG A 472 17.78 22.09 -11.43
CA ARG A 472 18.91 23.00 -11.71
C ARG A 472 20.17 22.25 -12.13
N ALA A 473 20.43 21.08 -11.57
CA ALA A 473 21.55 20.22 -11.96
C ALA A 473 21.35 19.50 -13.31
N GLY A 474 20.17 19.55 -13.92
CA GLY A 474 19.89 18.90 -15.21
C GLY A 474 19.75 17.36 -15.15
N ILE A 475 19.66 16.77 -13.95
CA ILE A 475 19.66 15.30 -13.77
C ILE A 475 18.23 14.72 -13.72
N TRP A 476 17.19 15.57 -13.68
CA TRP A 476 15.78 15.13 -13.55
C TRP A 476 15.35 14.08 -14.59
N GLY A 477 15.81 14.20 -15.83
CA GLY A 477 15.52 13.22 -16.88
C GLY A 477 16.05 11.81 -16.57
N SER A 478 17.20 11.72 -15.89
CA SER A 478 17.79 10.45 -15.44
C SER A 478 16.99 9.85 -14.29
N ILE A 479 16.63 10.66 -13.28
CA ILE A 479 15.81 10.20 -12.13
C ILE A 479 14.45 9.71 -12.58
N ARG A 480 13.85 10.41 -13.55
CA ARG A 480 12.59 9.97 -14.11
C ARG A 480 12.71 8.65 -14.89
N THR A 481 13.83 8.42 -15.56
CA THR A 481 14.08 7.11 -16.21
C THR A 481 14.25 6.01 -15.17
N LEU A 482 15.02 6.27 -14.11
CA LEU A 482 15.22 5.35 -12.98
C LEU A 482 13.89 4.99 -12.32
N ALA A 483 13.08 6.01 -12.01
CA ALA A 483 11.76 5.86 -11.44
C ALA A 483 10.87 4.94 -12.27
N ARG A 484 10.85 5.14 -13.59
CA ARG A 484 10.09 4.28 -14.48
C ARG A 484 10.57 2.83 -14.42
N GLY A 485 11.87 2.60 -14.28
CA GLY A 485 12.44 1.27 -14.07
C GLY A 485 11.90 0.60 -12.81
N TYR A 486 11.91 1.29 -11.67
CA TYR A 486 11.32 0.79 -10.43
C TYR A 486 9.84 0.47 -10.57
N GLU A 487 9.06 1.36 -11.19
CA GLU A 487 7.62 1.15 -11.41
C GLU A 487 7.34 -0.04 -12.32
N ILE A 488 8.19 -0.30 -13.33
CA ILE A 488 8.09 -1.50 -14.16
C ILE A 488 8.36 -2.76 -13.34
N VAL A 489 9.43 -2.76 -12.51
CA VAL A 489 9.79 -3.91 -11.67
C VAL A 489 8.68 -4.20 -10.65
N MET A 490 8.16 -3.18 -9.97
CA MET A 490 7.05 -3.33 -9.02
C MET A 490 5.77 -3.82 -9.71
N GLY A 491 5.43 -3.26 -10.87
CA GLY A 491 4.29 -3.70 -11.66
C GLY A 491 4.40 -5.17 -12.08
N LEU A 492 5.57 -5.60 -12.55
CA LEU A 492 5.86 -7.00 -12.90
C LEU A 492 5.76 -7.94 -11.68
N LEU A 493 6.30 -7.52 -10.54
CA LEU A 493 6.26 -8.29 -9.30
C LEU A 493 4.83 -8.54 -8.84
N LEU A 494 3.95 -7.54 -8.97
CA LEU A 494 2.52 -7.66 -8.66
C LEU A 494 1.76 -8.47 -9.71
N PHE A 495 2.03 -8.21 -10.99
CA PHE A 495 1.29 -8.81 -12.10
C PHE A 495 1.56 -10.31 -12.23
N THR A 496 2.79 -10.76 -11.98
CA THR A 496 3.19 -12.17 -12.20
C THR A 496 2.38 -13.16 -11.35
N PRO A 497 2.23 -12.99 -10.02
CA PRO A 497 1.38 -13.86 -9.21
C PRO A 497 -0.10 -13.82 -9.63
N ILE A 498 -0.61 -12.64 -10.03
CA ILE A 498 -2.00 -12.49 -10.46
C ILE A 498 -2.25 -13.25 -11.75
N ALA A 499 -1.34 -13.12 -12.73
CA ALA A 499 -1.42 -13.82 -14.00
C ALA A 499 -1.31 -15.34 -13.81
N PHE A 500 -0.43 -15.79 -12.91
CA PHE A 500 -0.31 -17.20 -12.56
C PHE A 500 -1.60 -17.74 -11.93
N LEU A 501 -2.20 -17.01 -10.98
CA LEU A 501 -3.47 -17.42 -10.36
C LEU A 501 -4.64 -17.39 -11.36
N ALA A 502 -4.66 -16.43 -12.28
CA ALA A 502 -5.68 -16.33 -13.32
C ALA A 502 -5.62 -17.45 -14.37
N TRP A 503 -4.49 -18.16 -14.47
CA TRP A 503 -4.37 -19.35 -15.30
C TRP A 503 -5.27 -20.49 -14.82
N PHE A 504 -5.58 -20.53 -13.52
CA PHE A 504 -6.41 -21.57 -12.92
C PHE A 504 -7.90 -21.15 -12.88
N PRO A 505 -8.80 -21.80 -13.64
CA PRO A 505 -10.20 -21.39 -13.73
C PRO A 505 -10.95 -21.40 -12.39
N PHE A 506 -10.59 -22.32 -11.49
CA PHE A 506 -11.23 -22.46 -10.18
C PHE A 506 -11.04 -21.21 -9.29
N VAL A 507 -9.97 -20.44 -9.46
CA VAL A 507 -9.68 -19.26 -8.64
C VAL A 507 -10.72 -18.16 -8.92
N SER A 508 -11.05 -17.92 -10.20
CA SER A 508 -12.07 -16.95 -10.57
C SER A 508 -13.47 -17.35 -10.08
N GLU A 509 -13.78 -18.65 -10.13
CA GLU A 509 -15.05 -19.17 -9.61
C GLU A 509 -15.14 -19.04 -8.09
N PHE A 510 -14.09 -19.43 -7.38
CA PHE A 510 -14.01 -19.34 -5.93
C PHE A 510 -14.16 -17.89 -5.45
N GLN A 511 -13.39 -16.98 -6.06
CA GLN A 511 -13.50 -15.54 -5.82
C GLN A 511 -14.95 -15.07 -6.02
N THR A 512 -15.57 -15.43 -7.14
CA THR A 512 -16.92 -14.96 -7.47
C THR A 512 -17.99 -15.47 -6.49
N ARG A 513 -17.89 -16.73 -6.06
CA ARG A 513 -18.87 -17.37 -5.15
C ARG A 513 -18.70 -16.95 -3.69
N MET A 514 -17.45 -16.80 -3.23
CA MET A 514 -17.12 -16.49 -1.84
C MET A 514 -17.38 -15.01 -1.54
N LEU A 515 -16.99 -14.14 -2.47
CA LEU A 515 -16.98 -12.70 -2.23
C LEU A 515 -18.27 -12.04 -2.73
N PHE A 516 -18.86 -12.51 -3.83
CA PHE A 516 -20.01 -11.85 -4.43
C PHE A 516 -21.30 -12.66 -4.34
N ASN A 517 -22.41 -11.97 -4.14
CA ASN A 517 -23.74 -12.59 -3.95
C ASN A 517 -24.19 -13.37 -5.21
N GLN A 518 -25.04 -14.38 -5.07
CA GLN A 518 -25.63 -15.12 -6.20
C GLN A 518 -26.42 -14.23 -7.19
N ALA A 519 -27.01 -13.13 -6.72
CA ALA A 519 -27.63 -12.13 -7.60
C ALA A 519 -26.59 -11.34 -8.43
N PHE A 520 -25.41 -11.09 -7.85
CA PHE A 520 -24.28 -10.43 -8.50
C PHE A 520 -23.55 -11.39 -9.46
N SER A 521 -23.45 -12.67 -9.12
CA SER A 521 -22.85 -13.69 -10.01
C SER A 521 -23.68 -13.91 -11.27
N ARG A 522 -25.03 -13.87 -11.18
CA ARG A 522 -25.91 -13.87 -12.36
C ARG A 522 -25.71 -12.63 -13.24
N GLY A 523 -25.54 -11.45 -12.65
CA GLY A 523 -25.23 -10.22 -13.39
C GLY A 523 -23.86 -10.25 -14.09
N LEU A 524 -22.84 -10.80 -13.42
CA LEU A 524 -21.51 -11.04 -14.01
C LEU A 524 -21.57 -12.04 -15.17
N GLN A 525 -22.33 -13.13 -15.04
CA GLN A 525 -22.53 -14.11 -16.11
C GLN A 525 -23.20 -13.46 -17.32
N ILE A 526 -24.24 -12.65 -17.12
CA ILE A 526 -24.89 -11.90 -18.19
C ILE A 526 -23.92 -10.88 -18.82
N SER A 527 -23.10 -10.19 -18.03
CA SER A 527 -22.08 -9.26 -18.55
C SER A 527 -20.99 -9.98 -19.35
N ARG A 528 -20.59 -11.19 -18.97
CA ARG A 528 -19.64 -12.02 -19.75
C ARG A 528 -20.26 -12.43 -21.09
N ILE A 529 -21.52 -12.84 -21.09
CA ILE A 529 -22.27 -13.24 -22.30
C ILE A 529 -22.44 -12.04 -23.25
N LEU A 530 -22.89 -10.89 -22.74
CA LEU A 530 -23.04 -9.66 -23.53
C LEU A 530 -21.71 -9.09 -24.01
N GLY A 531 -20.65 -9.22 -23.20
CA GLY A 531 -19.28 -8.84 -23.57
C GLY A 531 -18.70 -9.71 -24.70
N GLY A 532 -18.99 -11.02 -24.69
CA GLY A 532 -18.68 -11.95 -25.77
C GLY A 532 -19.36 -11.56 -27.08
N GLN A 533 -20.68 -11.34 -27.05
CA GLN A 533 -21.44 -10.92 -28.24
C GLN A 533 -20.98 -9.58 -28.85
N ARG A 534 -20.44 -8.67 -28.02
CA ARG A 534 -19.89 -7.39 -28.52
C ARG A 534 -18.55 -7.57 -29.24
N LYS A 535 -17.74 -8.56 -28.83
CA LYS A 535 -16.49 -8.94 -29.49
C LYS A 535 -16.79 -9.59 -30.85
N ASP A 536 -17.77 -10.48 -30.91
CA ASP A 536 -18.20 -11.15 -32.16
C ASP A 536 -18.84 -10.19 -33.17
N ARG A 537 -19.60 -9.19 -32.71
CA ARG A 537 -20.09 -8.11 -33.60
C ARG A 537 -18.98 -7.18 -34.10
N SER A 538 -17.89 -7.01 -33.34
CA SER A 538 -16.76 -6.17 -33.77
C SER A 538 -15.83 -6.87 -34.76
N SER A 539 -15.79 -8.21 -34.78
CA SER A 539 -15.11 -8.99 -35.81
C SER A 539 -15.92 -9.09 -37.10
N SER A 540 -17.25 -9.09 -37.04
CA SER A 540 -18.12 -9.10 -38.23
C SER A 540 -18.17 -7.78 -39.00
N ASN A 541 -17.77 -6.64 -38.39
CA ASN A 541 -17.74 -5.32 -39.04
C ASN A 541 -16.35 -4.98 -39.64
N LYS A 542 -15.48 -5.97 -39.80
CA LYS A 542 -14.13 -5.82 -40.39
C LYS A 542 -13.90 -6.68 -41.64
N GLU A 543 -14.95 -7.26 -42.20
CA GLU A 543 -14.96 -7.80 -43.57
C GLU A 543 -15.64 -6.83 -44.52
#